data_AF-A0A8S4G0Z4-F1
#
_entry.id   AF-A0A8S4G0Z4-F1
#
_cell.length_a   1.000
_cell.length_b   1.000
_cell.length_c   1.000
_cell.angle_alpha   90.00
_cell.angle_beta   90.00
_cell.angle_gamma   90.00
#
_symmetry.space_group_name_H-M   'P 1'
#
loop_
_entity.id
_entity.type
_entity.pdbx_description
1 polymer ?
#
loop_
_entity_poly.entity_id
_entity_poly.type
_entity_poly.pdbx_seq_one_letter_code
_entity_poly.pdbx_strand_id
1 'polypeptide(L)'
;MVLNSSMLNQFCPLCSRNNTLVAESQIGFIEFKVEPSMVVCADMLECVLGPLHGAKGPREPRGEGGKESESNKKFKIRKPWIACLGDNKKIWKEQATKDAEARAQQEASEETPHTDIPTVTEE
;
A
#
# COMPACT_ATOMS: atom_id res chain seq x y z
N MET A 1 -5.83 15.65 38.59
CA MET A 1 -5.09 15.61 37.31
C MET A 1 -6.10 15.32 36.21
N VAL A 2 -6.68 16.36 35.62
CA VAL A 2 -7.53 16.20 34.43
C VAL A 2 -6.54 15.98 33.29
N LEU A 3 -6.34 14.72 32.90
CA LEU A 3 -5.63 14.45 31.66
C LEU A 3 -6.46 15.06 30.54
N ASN A 4 -5.94 16.16 29.98
CA ASN A 4 -6.53 16.86 28.86
C ASN A 4 -6.85 15.86 27.75
N SER A 5 -8.13 15.53 27.58
CA SER A 5 -8.64 14.68 26.49
C SER A 5 -8.32 15.25 25.10
N SER A 6 -7.84 16.50 25.05
CA SER A 6 -7.41 17.20 23.84
C SER A 6 -6.03 16.74 23.33
N MET A 7 -5.16 16.16 24.18
CA MET A 7 -3.78 15.79 23.76
C MET A 7 -3.67 14.38 23.14
N LEU A 8 -4.69 13.54 23.31
CA LEU A 8 -4.80 12.25 22.59
C LEU A 8 -5.68 12.35 21.33
N ASN A 9 -6.27 13.53 21.07
CA ASN A 9 -7.07 13.80 19.89
C ASN A 9 -6.26 14.54 18.82
N GLN A 10 -4.96 14.25 18.72
CA GLN A 10 -4.22 14.56 17.50
C GLN A 10 -4.79 13.62 16.44
N PHE A 11 -5.59 14.19 15.51
CA PHE A 11 -6.34 13.44 14.52
C PHE A 11 -5.50 12.31 13.93
N CYS A 12 -5.98 11.07 14.08
CA CYS A 12 -5.39 9.95 13.36
C CYS A 12 -5.39 10.34 11.87
N PRO A 13 -4.26 10.19 11.15
CA PRO A 13 -4.00 10.87 9.88
C PRO A 13 -5.02 10.60 8.77
N LEU A 14 -5.87 9.57 8.92
CA LEU A 14 -6.92 9.19 7.99
C LEU A 14 -8.35 9.37 8.55
N CYS A 15 -8.52 10.09 9.66
CA CYS A 15 -9.81 10.25 10.35
C CYS A 15 -10.60 11.51 9.94
N SER A 16 -10.07 12.32 9.04
CA SER A 16 -10.74 13.55 8.57
C SER A 16 -11.48 13.32 7.26
N ARG A 17 -12.81 13.17 7.29
CA ARG A 17 -13.65 12.95 6.08
C ARG A 17 -13.34 13.94 4.94
N ASN A 18 -13.13 15.22 5.26
CA ASN A 18 -13.03 16.28 4.26
C ASN A 18 -11.60 16.55 3.76
N ASN A 19 -10.57 15.99 4.41
CA ASN A 19 -9.17 16.28 4.07
C ASN A 19 -8.30 15.02 3.91
N THR A 20 -8.90 13.83 3.99
CA THR A 20 -8.13 12.58 3.86
C THR A 20 -7.76 12.35 2.40
N LEU A 21 -6.47 12.25 2.13
CA LEU A 21 -5.91 11.80 0.86
C LEU A 21 -6.00 10.27 0.75
N VAL A 22 -7.20 9.74 0.51
CA VAL A 22 -7.44 8.29 0.53
C VAL A 22 -6.58 7.58 -0.52
N ALA A 23 -6.58 8.05 -1.77
CA ALA A 23 -5.87 7.40 -2.87
C ALA A 23 -4.34 7.33 -2.61
N GLU A 24 -3.72 8.43 -2.24
CA GLU A 24 -2.29 8.48 -1.84
C GLU A 24 -2.00 7.55 -0.66
N SER A 25 -2.88 7.55 0.34
CA SER A 25 -2.72 6.68 1.52
C SER A 25 -2.81 5.20 1.15
N GLN A 26 -3.67 4.82 0.20
CA GLN A 26 -3.77 3.45 -0.28
C GLN A 26 -2.53 3.03 -1.09
N ILE A 27 -1.99 3.92 -1.93
CA ILE A 27 -0.73 3.67 -2.65
C ILE A 27 0.39 3.38 -1.64
N GLY A 28 0.56 4.25 -0.63
CA GLY A 28 1.55 4.07 0.42
C GLY A 28 1.31 2.81 1.25
N PHE A 29 0.06 2.46 1.55
CA PHE A 29 -0.25 1.23 2.27
C PHE A 29 0.17 -0.02 1.47
N ILE A 30 -0.09 -0.03 0.16
CA ILE A 30 0.33 -1.12 -0.73
C ILE A 30 1.86 -1.24 -0.75
N GLU A 31 2.58 -0.13 -0.97
CA GLU A 31 4.04 -0.12 -1.11
C GLU A 31 4.79 -0.43 0.20
N PHE A 32 4.33 0.15 1.32
CA PHE A 32 5.09 0.12 2.56
C PHE A 32 4.60 -0.92 3.57
N LYS A 33 3.40 -1.47 3.38
CA LYS A 33 2.83 -2.47 4.31
C LYS A 33 2.52 -3.77 3.59
N VAL A 34 1.67 -3.72 2.57
CA VAL A 34 1.14 -4.95 1.96
C VAL A 34 2.23 -5.69 1.19
N GLU A 35 2.95 -5.02 0.29
CA GLU A 35 3.97 -5.63 -0.55
C GLU A 35 5.11 -6.26 0.27
N PRO A 36 5.72 -5.57 1.27
CA PRO A 36 6.72 -6.19 2.14
C PRO A 36 6.19 -7.40 2.92
N SER A 37 4.95 -7.31 3.43
CA SER A 37 4.34 -8.41 4.19
C SER A 37 4.13 -9.65 3.31
N MET A 38 3.65 -9.45 2.07
CA MET A 38 3.40 -10.55 1.13
C MET A 38 4.70 -11.21 0.65
N VAL A 39 5.79 -10.47 0.54
CA VAL A 39 7.13 -11.03 0.24
C VAL A 39 7.57 -11.97 1.36
N VAL A 40 7.51 -11.52 2.62
CA VAL A 40 7.90 -12.35 3.78
C VAL A 40 7.03 -13.61 3.87
N CYS A 41 5.72 -13.49 3.70
CA CYS A 41 4.81 -14.63 3.68
C CYS A 41 5.17 -15.63 2.59
N ALA A 42 5.55 -15.16 1.40
CA ALA A 42 5.93 -16.05 0.32
C ALA A 42 7.24 -16.78 0.59
N ASP A 43 8.24 -16.09 1.15
CA ASP A 43 9.51 -16.69 1.50
C ASP A 43 9.34 -17.76 2.58
N MET A 44 8.48 -17.50 3.58
CA MET A 44 8.10 -18.50 4.59
C MET A 44 7.45 -19.74 3.96
N LEU A 45 6.52 -19.54 3.02
CA LEU A 45 5.86 -20.65 2.31
C LEU A 45 6.84 -21.44 1.43
N GLU A 46 7.76 -20.77 0.72
CA GLU A 46 8.79 -21.42 -0.08
C GLU A 46 9.75 -22.25 0.78
N CYS A 47 10.11 -21.76 1.97
CA CYS A 47 10.92 -22.50 2.95
C CYS A 47 10.23 -23.76 3.47
N VAL A 48 8.93 -23.70 3.78
CA VAL A 48 8.18 -24.84 4.31
C VAL A 48 7.87 -25.88 3.22
N LEU A 49 7.48 -25.43 2.04
CA LEU A 49 7.03 -26.32 0.95
C LEU A 49 8.18 -26.87 0.09
N GLY A 50 9.35 -26.23 0.10
CA GLY A 50 10.53 -26.67 -0.64
C GLY A 50 10.96 -28.10 -0.33
N PRO A 51 11.20 -28.47 0.94
CA PRO A 51 11.55 -29.84 1.33
C PRO A 51 10.46 -30.88 1.00
N LEU A 52 9.19 -30.48 1.06
CA LEU A 52 8.05 -31.37 0.78
C LEU A 52 7.90 -31.67 -0.73
N HIS A 53 8.25 -30.72 -1.60
CA HIS A 53 8.22 -30.91 -3.05
C HIS A 53 9.37 -31.78 -3.58
N GLY A 54 10.50 -31.88 -2.86
CA GLY A 54 11.61 -32.75 -3.21
C GLY A 54 11.55 -34.16 -2.58
N ALA A 55 10.67 -34.37 -1.60
CA ALA A 55 10.56 -35.62 -0.85
C ALA A 55 9.48 -36.56 -1.43
N LYS A 56 9.66 -37.03 -2.66
CA LYS A 56 9.03 -38.29 -3.12
C LYS A 56 10.11 -39.32 -3.46
N GLY A 57 10.55 -40.01 -2.41
CA GLY A 57 11.28 -41.26 -2.47
C GLY A 57 11.26 -41.89 -1.07
N PRO A 58 10.94 -43.19 -0.91
CA PRO A 58 11.04 -43.87 0.37
C PRO A 58 12.45 -43.71 0.94
N ARG A 59 12.55 -43.26 2.20
CA ARG A 59 13.82 -43.17 2.91
C ARG A 59 14.29 -44.58 3.27
N GLU A 60 15.27 -45.10 2.53
CA GLU A 60 16.19 -46.13 3.02
C GLU A 60 17.26 -45.48 3.94
N PRO A 61 17.87 -46.23 4.87
CA PRO A 61 18.72 -45.67 5.90
C PRO A 61 20.12 -45.30 5.36
N ARG A 62 20.47 -44.02 5.56
CA ARG A 62 21.80 -43.44 5.80
C ARG A 62 23.01 -44.26 5.30
N GLY A 63 23.56 -43.84 4.16
CA GLY A 63 24.95 -44.08 3.75
C GLY A 63 25.63 -42.75 3.40
N GLU A 64 26.79 -42.50 3.98
CA GLU A 64 27.70 -41.40 3.62
C GLU A 64 28.17 -41.54 2.16
N GLY A 65 28.17 -40.43 1.42
CA GLY A 65 28.74 -40.40 0.06
C GLY A 65 28.24 -39.21 -0.74
N GLY A 66 29.05 -38.15 -0.81
CA GLY A 66 28.73 -36.92 -1.54
C GLY A 66 28.62 -37.14 -3.06
N LYS A 67 27.57 -36.54 -3.64
CA LYS A 67 27.54 -35.93 -4.98
C LYS A 67 26.56 -34.75 -4.94
N GLU A 68 27.09 -33.57 -4.61
CA GLU A 68 26.41 -32.30 -4.87
C GLU A 68 26.50 -32.01 -6.37
N SER A 69 25.40 -32.22 -7.11
CA SER A 69 25.15 -31.49 -8.37
C SER A 69 23.69 -31.61 -8.80
N GLU A 70 23.12 -30.45 -9.13
CA GLU A 70 21.97 -30.23 -10.02
C GLU A 70 20.63 -30.90 -9.62
N SER A 71 19.73 -30.22 -8.92
CA SER A 71 19.09 -29.02 -9.44
C SER A 71 18.73 -28.05 -8.32
N ASN A 72 19.48 -26.95 -8.24
CA ASN A 72 19.20 -25.76 -7.43
C ASN A 72 17.95 -25.01 -7.97
N LYS A 73 16.83 -25.71 -8.15
CA LYS A 73 15.53 -25.11 -8.48
C LYS A 73 14.84 -24.87 -7.14
N LYS A 74 15.24 -23.78 -6.47
CA LYS A 74 14.54 -23.27 -5.29
C LYS A 74 13.04 -23.31 -5.60
N PHE A 75 12.28 -24.07 -4.82
CA PHE A 75 10.84 -24.19 -5.00
C PHE A 75 10.22 -22.81 -4.90
N LYS A 76 9.56 -22.36 -5.97
CA LYS A 76 8.93 -21.03 -6.05
C LYS A 76 7.43 -21.18 -6.10
N ILE A 77 6.74 -20.52 -5.19
CA ILE A 77 5.27 -20.50 -5.21
C ILE A 77 4.78 -19.49 -6.26
N ARG A 78 3.61 -19.75 -6.84
CA ARG A 78 2.91 -18.72 -7.60
C ARG A 78 2.42 -17.65 -6.63
N LYS A 79 2.59 -16.38 -7.01
CA LYS A 79 2.26 -15.19 -6.20
C LYS A 79 1.08 -14.44 -6.83
N PRO A 80 -0.16 -14.94 -6.69
CA PRO A 80 -1.33 -14.39 -7.40
C PRO A 80 -1.63 -12.93 -7.04
N TRP A 81 -1.22 -12.48 -5.86
CA TRP A 81 -1.39 -11.10 -5.42
C TRP A 81 -0.58 -10.08 -6.23
N ILE A 82 0.48 -10.48 -6.95
CA ILE A 82 1.32 -9.53 -7.71
C ILE A 82 0.49 -8.78 -8.76
N ALA A 83 -0.35 -9.49 -9.52
CA ALA A 83 -1.22 -8.87 -10.51
C ALA A 83 -2.22 -7.92 -9.84
N CYS A 84 -2.93 -8.41 -8.81
CA CYS A 84 -3.94 -7.62 -8.10
C CYS A 84 -3.36 -6.36 -7.42
N LEU A 85 -2.19 -6.46 -6.77
CA LEU A 85 -1.54 -5.31 -6.16
C LEU A 85 -1.08 -4.30 -7.21
N GLY A 86 -0.58 -4.76 -8.36
CA GLY A 86 -0.24 -3.90 -9.49
C GLY A 86 -1.44 -3.14 -10.05
N ASP A 87 -2.54 -3.85 -10.30
CA ASP A 87 -3.78 -3.27 -10.80
C ASP A 87 -4.39 -2.28 -9.80
N ASN A 88 -4.47 -2.66 -8.52
CA ASN A 88 -4.96 -1.78 -7.45
C ASN A 88 -4.12 -0.52 -7.35
N LYS A 89 -2.78 -0.65 -7.40
CA LYS A 89 -1.87 0.49 -7.34
C LYS A 89 -2.05 1.42 -8.53
N LYS A 90 -2.33 0.88 -9.73
CA LYS A 90 -2.64 1.69 -10.91
C LYS A 90 -3.96 2.46 -10.73
N ILE A 91 -5.02 1.79 -10.26
CA ILE A 91 -6.32 2.41 -9.98
C ILE A 91 -6.16 3.56 -8.99
N TRP A 92 -5.44 3.34 -7.90
CA TRP A 92 -5.24 4.38 -6.88
C TRP A 92 -4.37 5.53 -7.37
N LYS A 93 -3.38 5.29 -8.23
CA LYS A 93 -2.60 6.36 -8.88
C LYS A 93 -3.47 7.24 -9.77
N GLU A 94 -4.30 6.63 -10.61
CA GLU A 94 -5.23 7.38 -11.45
C GLU A 94 -6.22 8.20 -10.61
N GLN A 95 -6.71 7.63 -9.51
CA GLN A 95 -7.59 8.34 -8.59
C GLN A 95 -6.88 9.49 -7.88
N ALA A 96 -5.63 9.31 -7.45
CA ALA A 96 -4.86 10.36 -6.79
C ALA A 96 -4.61 11.56 -7.71
N THR A 97 -4.30 11.32 -8.99
CA THR A 97 -4.21 12.41 -9.98
C THR A 97 -5.53 13.16 -10.11
N LYS A 98 -6.66 12.44 -10.25
CA LYS A 98 -7.99 13.07 -10.35
C LYS A 98 -8.34 13.88 -9.11
N ASP A 99 -8.05 13.34 -7.91
CA ASP A 99 -8.32 14.01 -6.64
C ASP A 99 -7.47 15.28 -6.47
N ALA A 100 -6.22 15.26 -6.95
CA ALA A 100 -5.33 16.42 -6.93
C ALA A 100 -5.80 17.52 -7.91
N GLU A 101 -6.20 17.13 -9.13
CA GLU A 101 -6.75 18.06 -10.12
C GLU A 101 -8.06 18.70 -9.64
N ALA A 102 -8.97 17.91 -9.06
CA ALA A 102 -10.23 18.42 -8.52
C ALA A 102 -10.01 19.43 -7.40
N ARG A 103 -9.05 19.19 -6.51
CA ARG A 103 -8.68 20.16 -5.47
C ARG A 103 -8.06 21.43 -6.03
N ALA A 104 -7.14 21.31 -6.99
CA ALA A 104 -6.55 22.48 -7.63
C ALA A 104 -7.62 23.35 -8.33
N GLN A 105 -8.65 22.74 -8.94
CA GLN A 105 -9.77 23.46 -9.54
C GLN A 105 -10.68 24.14 -8.52
N GLN A 106 -10.95 23.49 -7.38
CA GLN A 106 -11.73 24.08 -6.28
C GLN A 106 -11.01 25.29 -5.68
N GLU A 107 -9.72 25.15 -5.39
CA GLU A 107 -8.86 26.24 -4.88
C GLU A 107 -8.80 27.42 -5.86
N ALA A 108 -8.64 27.16 -7.17
CA ALA A 108 -8.62 28.21 -8.18
C ALA A 108 -9.98 28.93 -8.37
N SER A 109 -11.10 28.27 -8.05
CA SER A 109 -12.43 28.87 -8.14
C SER A 109 -12.77 29.78 -6.94
N GLU A 110 -12.22 29.50 -5.76
CA GLU A 110 -12.41 30.32 -4.55
C GLU A 110 -11.56 31.62 -4.55
N GLU A 111 -10.53 31.73 -5.40
CA GLU A 111 -9.66 32.92 -5.50
C GLU A 111 -10.21 34.07 -6.36
N THR A 112 -11.45 34.01 -6.86
CA THR A 112 -12.06 35.16 -7.56
C THR A 112 -12.45 36.25 -6.54
N PRO A 113 -11.83 37.45 -6.55
CA PRO A 113 -12.12 38.49 -5.56
C PRO A 113 -13.53 39.03 -5.79
N HIS A 114 -14.40 38.85 -4.80
CA HIS A 114 -15.68 39.56 -4.71
C HIS A 114 -15.41 41.04 -4.37
N THR A 115 -15.00 41.82 -5.37
CA THR A 115 -14.97 43.29 -5.27
C THR A 115 -16.39 43.83 -5.36
N ASP A 116 -17.13 43.76 -4.26
CA ASP A 116 -18.31 44.61 -4.06
C ASP A 116 -17.89 45.80 -3.19
N ILE A 117 -17.47 46.88 -3.85
CA ILE A 117 -17.55 48.22 -3.27
C ILE A 117 -18.84 48.82 -3.84
N PRO A 118 -19.90 49.03 -3.05
CA PRO A 118 -21.04 49.82 -3.50
C PRO A 118 -20.60 51.27 -3.55
N THR A 119 -20.52 51.85 -4.75
CA THR A 119 -20.39 53.29 -4.95
C THR A 119 -21.65 53.96 -4.42
N VAL A 120 -21.59 54.51 -3.21
CA VAL A 120 -22.61 55.44 -2.72
C VAL A 120 -22.41 56.75 -3.45
N THR A 121 -23.35 57.09 -4.33
CA THR A 121 -23.59 58.44 -4.82
C THR A 121 -24.14 59.28 -3.67
N GLU A 122 -23.41 60.30 -3.23
CA GLU A 122 -23.96 61.40 -2.42
C GLU A 122 -24.04 62.65 -3.31
N GLU A 123 -25.26 63.21 -3.38
CA GLU A 123 -25.60 64.53 -3.92
C GLU A 123 -25.24 65.66 -2.96
#